data_AF-C5L5C0-F1
#
_entry.id   AF-C5L5C0-F1
#
_cell.length_a   1.000
_cell.length_b   1.000
_cell.length_c   1.000
_cell.angle_alpha   90.00
_cell.angle_beta   90.00
_cell.angle_gamma   90.00
#
_symmetry.space_group_name_H-M   'P 1'
#
loop_
_entity.id
_entity.type
_entity.pdbx_description
1 polymer ?
#
loop_
_entity_poly.entity_id
_entity_poly.type
_entity_poly.pdbx_seq_one_letter_code
_entity_poly.pdbx_strand_id
1 'polypeptide(L)'
;PPPLVSPLKTMKLVLTHKQLLVIIPSIVAGGMVDAYFYGEFSTFVATPYLGQRVIPFLVGILFFTQGLSSWVYGLLIYKGYLKRRIAILIGAAILTIFFVLRIALFYSNRGIVENFRQDPSTPDKWIKNRDPTPWEFFMIFGLTILLGIGKAAYDSQIPAIVYHHFQLTEYHVIAVCNYKGYRSIGSTLVYGIDLWGVDKIGAIYSDQRVFPTTSVILLVIVVIAYLPSRGYWL
;
A
#
# COMPACT_ATOMS: atom_id res chain seq x y z
N PRO A 1 -18.08 -12.64 -30.17
CA PRO A 1 -18.35 -11.79 -28.99
C PRO A 1 -17.31 -12.04 -27.89
N PRO A 2 -16.69 -10.98 -27.30
CA PRO A 2 -15.86 -11.19 -26.13
C PRO A 2 -16.70 -11.85 -25.03
N PRO A 3 -16.16 -12.86 -24.32
CA PRO A 3 -16.93 -13.58 -23.31
C PRO A 3 -17.36 -12.61 -22.21
N LEU A 4 -18.66 -12.58 -21.92
CA LEU A 4 -19.21 -11.83 -20.79
C LEU A 4 -18.48 -12.26 -19.51
N VAL A 5 -17.84 -11.31 -18.84
CA VAL A 5 -17.16 -11.55 -17.56
C VAL A 5 -18.24 -11.74 -16.50
N SER A 6 -18.56 -12.98 -16.16
CA SER A 6 -19.53 -13.29 -15.09
C SER A 6 -18.80 -13.58 -13.76
N PRO A 7 -19.35 -13.17 -12.61
CA PRO A 7 -18.79 -13.48 -11.29
C PRO A 7 -18.53 -14.97 -11.05
N LEU A 8 -19.40 -15.84 -11.62
CA LEU A 8 -19.24 -17.29 -11.56
C LEU A 8 -18.02 -17.79 -12.35
N LYS A 9 -17.76 -17.22 -13.54
CA LYS A 9 -16.54 -17.53 -14.31
C LYS A 9 -15.29 -17.03 -13.59
N THR A 10 -15.37 -15.88 -12.93
CA THR A 10 -14.31 -15.37 -12.06
C THR A 10 -14.01 -16.33 -10.91
N MET A 11 -15.02 -16.78 -10.15
CA MET A 11 -14.81 -17.72 -9.05
C MET A 11 -14.25 -19.05 -9.54
N LYS A 12 -14.78 -19.57 -10.67
CA LYS A 12 -14.26 -20.79 -11.28
C LYS A 12 -12.78 -20.65 -11.62
N LEU A 13 -12.38 -19.52 -12.22
CA LEU A 13 -11.00 -19.23 -12.60
C LEU A 13 -10.02 -19.30 -11.40
N VAL A 14 -10.40 -18.71 -10.27
CA VAL A 14 -9.58 -18.71 -9.04
C VAL A 14 -9.39 -20.12 -8.50
N LEU A 15 -10.45 -20.93 -8.53
CA LEU A 15 -10.44 -22.29 -8.02
C LEU A 15 -9.72 -23.28 -8.96
N THR A 16 -9.68 -23.01 -10.27
CA THR A 16 -9.05 -23.88 -11.26
C THR A 16 -7.58 -23.56 -11.52
N HIS A 17 -7.16 -22.29 -11.44
CA HIS A 17 -5.77 -21.90 -11.70
C HIS A 17 -5.01 -21.61 -10.41
N LYS A 18 -4.21 -22.58 -9.97
CA LYS A 18 -3.36 -22.49 -8.76
C LYS A 18 -2.41 -21.28 -8.78
N GLN A 19 -2.02 -20.81 -9.97
CA GLN A 19 -1.18 -19.62 -10.13
C GLN A 19 -1.88 -18.35 -9.64
N LEU A 20 -3.20 -18.22 -9.89
CA LEU A 20 -3.97 -17.08 -9.38
C LEU A 20 -4.07 -17.10 -7.87
N LEU A 21 -4.20 -18.26 -7.24
CA LEU A 21 -4.21 -18.38 -5.78
C LEU A 21 -2.91 -17.86 -5.13
N VAL A 22 -1.79 -17.93 -5.85
CA VAL A 22 -0.49 -17.42 -5.36
C VAL A 22 -0.34 -15.91 -5.62
N ILE A 23 -0.90 -15.39 -6.70
CA ILE A 23 -0.77 -13.98 -7.09
C ILE A 23 -1.80 -13.09 -6.36
N ILE A 24 -3.02 -13.59 -6.12
CA ILE A 24 -4.12 -12.84 -5.48
C ILE A 24 -3.71 -12.23 -4.13
N PRO A 25 -3.06 -12.96 -3.20
CA PRO A 25 -2.60 -12.36 -1.94
C PRO A 25 -1.70 -11.14 -2.15
N SER A 26 -0.83 -11.16 -3.16
CA SER A 26 0.05 -10.03 -3.49
C SER A 26 -0.74 -8.86 -4.13
N ILE A 27 -1.79 -9.13 -4.93
CA ILE A 27 -2.68 -8.09 -5.46
C ILE A 27 -3.47 -7.43 -4.33
N VAL A 28 -4.04 -8.24 -3.43
CA VAL A 28 -4.78 -7.79 -2.26
C VAL A 28 -3.87 -6.94 -1.38
N ALA A 29 -2.66 -7.41 -1.07
CA ALA A 29 -1.68 -6.64 -0.30
C ALA A 29 -1.38 -5.27 -0.94
N GLY A 30 -1.25 -5.20 -2.27
CA GLY A 30 -1.08 -3.92 -2.98
C GLY A 30 -2.24 -2.94 -2.74
N GLY A 31 -3.49 -3.44 -2.77
CA GLY A 31 -4.67 -2.63 -2.46
C GLY A 31 -4.79 -2.23 -0.99
N MET A 32 -4.31 -3.08 -0.08
CA MET A 32 -4.21 -2.75 1.34
C MET A 32 -3.22 -1.58 1.56
N VAL A 33 -2.06 -1.62 0.90
CA VAL A 33 -1.05 -0.55 0.97
C VAL A 33 -1.60 0.79 0.42
N ASP A 34 -2.40 0.77 -0.65
CA ASP A 34 -3.10 1.97 -1.14
C ASP A 34 -4.01 2.57 -0.05
N ALA A 35 -4.91 1.76 0.51
CA ALA A 35 -5.87 2.22 1.50
C ALA A 35 -5.19 2.72 2.77
N TYR A 36 -4.10 2.08 3.18
CA TYR A 36 -3.28 2.55 4.29
C TYR A 36 -2.70 3.95 4.04
N PHE A 37 -2.26 4.24 2.81
CA PHE A 37 -1.75 5.57 2.50
C PHE A 37 -2.84 6.64 2.56
N TYR A 38 -3.98 6.39 1.91
CA TYR A 38 -5.09 7.35 1.82
C TYR A 38 -5.85 7.50 3.15
N GLY A 39 -5.92 6.43 3.95
CA GLY A 39 -6.51 6.42 5.28
C GLY A 39 -5.47 6.75 6.34
N GLU A 40 -4.87 5.72 6.93
CA GLU A 40 -4.07 5.85 8.16
C GLU A 40 -2.87 6.79 8.03
N PHE A 41 -2.05 6.66 6.99
CA PHE A 41 -0.85 7.49 6.83
C PHE A 41 -1.22 8.97 6.65
N SER A 42 -2.19 9.27 5.78
CA SER A 42 -2.63 10.65 5.56
C SER A 42 -3.26 11.25 6.83
N THR A 43 -4.05 10.47 7.57
CA THR A 43 -4.84 10.96 8.70
C THR A 43 -4.05 11.04 10.01
N PHE A 44 -3.26 10.01 10.33
CA PHE A 44 -2.58 9.88 11.62
C PHE A 44 -1.07 10.15 11.56
N VAL A 45 -0.48 10.26 10.36
CA VAL A 45 0.96 10.53 10.20
C VAL A 45 1.21 11.86 9.49
N ALA A 46 0.52 12.16 8.39
CA ALA A 46 0.79 13.39 7.66
C ALA A 46 0.05 14.60 8.27
N THR A 47 -1.25 14.45 8.56
CA THR A 47 -2.09 15.55 9.04
C THR A 47 -1.64 16.10 10.41
N PRO A 48 -1.33 15.28 11.43
CA PRO A 48 -0.93 15.80 12.76
C PRO A 48 0.41 16.52 12.75
N TYR A 49 1.26 16.29 11.73
CA TYR A 49 2.62 16.83 11.70
C TYR A 49 2.81 17.94 10.67
N LEU A 50 2.18 17.86 9.49
CA LEU A 50 2.32 18.86 8.41
C LEU A 50 1.00 19.60 8.09
N GLY A 51 -0.12 19.11 8.61
CA GLY A 51 -1.44 19.67 8.36
C GLY A 51 -2.10 19.13 7.08
N GLN A 52 -3.43 19.26 7.04
CA GLN A 52 -4.28 18.66 6.00
C GLN A 52 -4.00 19.20 4.58
N ARG A 53 -3.53 20.44 4.46
CA ARG A 53 -3.25 21.07 3.16
C ARG A 53 -2.11 20.40 2.39
N VAL A 54 -1.24 19.64 3.06
CA VAL A 54 -0.09 18.97 2.45
C VAL A 54 -0.49 17.63 1.82
N ILE A 55 -1.63 17.05 2.19
CA ILE A 55 -2.06 15.72 1.73
C ILE A 55 -2.14 15.61 0.19
N PRO A 56 -2.78 16.54 -0.56
CA PRO A 56 -2.81 16.45 -2.02
C PRO A 56 -1.41 16.48 -2.65
N PHE A 57 -0.46 17.19 -2.02
CA PHE A 57 0.92 17.23 -2.47
C PHE A 57 1.64 15.90 -2.23
N LEU A 58 1.40 15.25 -1.08
CA LEU A 58 1.89 13.89 -0.81
C LEU A 58 1.36 12.87 -1.81
N VAL A 59 0.07 12.95 -2.14
CA VAL A 59 -0.54 12.11 -3.18
C VAL A 59 0.15 12.33 -4.53
N GLY A 60 0.42 13.57 -4.88
CA GLY A 60 1.18 13.92 -6.09
C GLY A 60 2.60 13.32 -6.10
N ILE A 61 3.35 13.45 -5.00
CA ILE A 61 4.67 12.84 -4.84
C ILE A 61 4.59 11.32 -4.97
N LEU A 62 3.60 10.69 -4.32
CA LEU A 62 3.41 9.24 -4.39
C LEU A 62 3.21 8.80 -5.85
N PHE A 63 2.29 9.43 -6.58
CA PHE A 63 2.07 9.08 -7.99
C PHE A 63 3.28 9.34 -8.87
N PHE A 64 3.96 10.47 -8.67
CA PHE A 64 5.16 10.81 -9.43
C PHE A 64 6.27 9.78 -9.22
N THR A 65 6.62 9.51 -7.96
CA THR A 65 7.67 8.55 -7.59
C THR A 65 7.31 7.14 -8.00
N GLN A 66 6.04 6.75 -7.87
CA GLN A 66 5.55 5.47 -8.34
C GLN A 66 5.67 5.33 -9.86
N GLY A 67 5.26 6.33 -10.63
CA GLY A 67 5.34 6.34 -12.09
C GLY A 67 6.79 6.28 -12.58
N LEU A 68 7.64 7.14 -12.03
CA LEU A 68 9.07 7.18 -12.36
C LEU A 68 9.76 5.84 -12.02
N SER A 69 9.52 5.31 -10.83
CA SER A 69 10.11 4.04 -10.40
C SER A 69 9.60 2.86 -11.24
N SER A 70 8.33 2.86 -11.64
CA SER A 70 7.75 1.84 -12.52
C SER A 70 8.45 1.84 -13.89
N TRP A 71 8.71 3.03 -14.44
CA TRP A 71 9.48 3.19 -15.67
C TRP A 71 10.92 2.69 -15.50
N VAL A 72 11.61 3.04 -14.41
CA VAL A 72 12.96 2.56 -14.12
C VAL A 72 13.01 1.04 -14.00
N TYR A 73 12.11 0.43 -13.23
CA TYR A 73 12.04 -1.04 -13.12
C TYR A 73 11.77 -1.68 -14.49
N GLY A 74 10.83 -1.14 -15.26
CA GLY A 74 10.52 -1.61 -16.61
C GLY A 74 11.74 -1.54 -17.54
N LEU A 75 12.48 -0.43 -17.52
CA LEU A 75 13.68 -0.24 -18.34
C LEU A 75 14.79 -1.22 -17.95
N LEU A 76 15.04 -1.40 -16.65
CA LEU A 76 16.06 -2.34 -16.15
C LEU A 76 15.73 -3.79 -16.50
N ILE A 77 14.43 -4.15 -16.46
CA ILE A 77 13.98 -5.49 -16.85
C ILE A 77 14.08 -5.69 -18.36
N TYR A 78 13.67 -4.69 -19.15
CA TYR A 78 13.76 -4.73 -20.61
C TYR A 78 15.21 -4.89 -21.08
N LYS A 79 16.15 -4.17 -20.47
CA LYS A 79 17.59 -4.27 -20.78
C LYS A 79 18.26 -5.53 -20.21
N GLY A 80 17.53 -6.38 -19.47
CA GLY A 80 18.05 -7.61 -18.87
C GLY A 80 18.92 -7.41 -17.62
N TYR A 81 19.07 -6.19 -17.12
CA TYR A 81 19.82 -5.90 -15.88
C TYR A 81 19.10 -6.38 -14.62
N LEU A 82 17.77 -6.51 -14.68
CA LEU A 82 16.95 -6.91 -13.54
C LEU A 82 15.94 -7.99 -13.93
N LYS A 83 15.82 -9.06 -13.14
CA LYS A 83 14.74 -10.04 -13.31
C LYS A 83 13.47 -9.52 -12.61
N ARG A 84 12.29 -9.78 -13.19
CA ARG A 84 10.98 -9.39 -12.59
C ARG A 84 10.85 -9.79 -11.12
N ARG A 85 11.25 -11.03 -10.79
CA ARG A 85 11.25 -11.54 -9.42
C ARG A 85 12.11 -10.70 -8.47
N ILE A 86 13.28 -10.28 -8.91
CA ILE A 86 14.19 -9.45 -8.10
C ILE A 86 13.59 -8.07 -7.91
N ALA A 87 12.95 -7.48 -8.94
CA ALA A 87 12.25 -6.20 -8.81
C ALA A 87 11.15 -6.26 -7.74
N ILE A 88 10.35 -7.33 -7.71
CA ILE A 88 9.31 -7.54 -6.69
C ILE A 88 9.94 -7.68 -5.29
N LEU A 89 11.03 -8.43 -5.14
CA LEU A 89 11.73 -8.57 -3.86
C LEU A 89 12.35 -7.25 -3.37
N ILE A 90 12.91 -6.44 -4.27
CA ILE A 90 13.37 -5.08 -3.94
C ILE A 90 12.20 -4.24 -3.47
N GLY A 91 11.07 -4.27 -4.19
CA GLY A 91 9.85 -3.59 -3.77
C GLY A 91 9.37 -4.04 -2.39
N ALA A 92 9.36 -5.35 -2.11
CA ALA A 92 9.02 -5.93 -0.81
C ALA A 92 9.90 -5.34 0.29
N ALA A 93 11.22 -5.41 0.09
CA ALA A 93 12.19 -4.93 1.07
C ALA A 93 12.02 -3.43 1.34
N ILE A 94 11.79 -2.62 0.30
CA ILE A 94 11.54 -1.18 0.44
C ILE A 94 10.26 -0.91 1.22
N LEU A 95 9.17 -1.65 0.96
CA LEU A 95 7.93 -1.55 1.74
C LEU A 95 8.14 -1.99 3.20
N THR A 96 8.92 -3.04 3.45
CA THR A 96 9.30 -3.47 4.80
C THR A 96 10.06 -2.36 5.54
N ILE A 97 11.06 -1.75 4.89
CA ILE A 97 11.82 -0.61 5.44
C ILE A 97 10.86 0.54 5.73
N PHE A 98 9.93 0.86 4.82
CA PHE A 98 8.92 1.89 5.03
C PHE A 98 8.09 1.63 6.30
N PHE A 99 7.52 0.44 6.47
CA PHE A 99 6.70 0.12 7.65
C PHE A 99 7.53 0.15 8.94
N VAL A 100 8.76 -0.39 8.91
CA VAL A 100 9.67 -0.35 10.05
C VAL A 100 10.02 1.09 10.43
N LEU A 101 10.38 1.93 9.46
CA LEU A 101 10.68 3.34 9.71
C LEU A 101 9.46 4.10 10.21
N ARG A 102 8.26 3.85 9.66
CA ARG A 102 7.03 4.47 10.15
C ARG A 102 6.80 4.14 11.62
N ILE A 103 6.93 2.87 12.00
CA ILE A 103 6.77 2.42 13.38
C ILE A 103 7.86 3.05 14.27
N ALA A 104 9.12 3.00 13.85
CA ALA A 104 10.23 3.55 14.63
C ALA A 104 10.11 5.07 14.85
N LEU A 105 9.76 5.83 13.81
CA LEU A 105 9.70 7.29 13.88
C LEU A 105 8.46 7.79 14.63
N PHE A 106 7.29 7.19 14.41
CA PHE A 106 6.02 7.76 14.90
C PHE A 106 5.41 7.01 16.09
N TYR A 107 5.85 5.79 16.38
CA TYR A 107 5.38 5.04 17.55
C TYR A 107 6.45 4.95 18.65
N SER A 108 7.71 4.66 18.29
CA SER A 108 8.77 4.48 19.29
C SER A 108 9.27 5.79 19.91
N ASN A 109 9.20 6.92 19.19
CA ASN A 109 9.68 8.20 19.70
C ASN A 109 8.59 8.92 20.49
N ARG A 110 8.67 8.83 21.83
CA ARG A 110 7.79 9.59 22.73
C ARG A 110 7.92 11.12 22.61
N GLY A 111 8.92 11.62 21.88
CA GLY A 111 9.30 13.03 21.80
C GLY A 111 8.88 13.80 20.54
N ILE A 112 8.28 13.18 19.51
CA ILE A 112 7.74 13.97 18.40
C ILE A 112 6.35 14.45 18.82
N VAL A 113 6.22 15.77 18.98
CA VAL A 113 4.99 16.44 19.39
C VAL A 113 4.20 16.77 18.13
N GLU A 114 2.90 16.45 18.12
CA GLU A 114 2.02 16.78 17.01
C GLU A 114 1.90 18.31 16.84
N ASN A 115 2.17 18.79 15.62
CA ASN A 115 2.08 20.21 15.28
C ASN A 115 0.63 20.65 15.07
N PHE A 116 -0.27 19.72 14.75
CA PHE A 116 -1.70 19.92 14.56
C PHE A 116 -2.48 18.92 15.40
N ARG A 117 -3.51 19.39 16.09
CA ARG A 117 -4.43 18.56 16.86
C ARG A 117 -5.85 18.75 16.35
N GLN A 118 -6.62 17.67 16.34
CA GLN A 118 -8.04 17.73 16.03
C GLN A 118 -8.81 18.45 17.15
N ASP A 119 -9.68 19.40 16.81
CA ASP A 119 -10.52 20.10 17.77
C ASP A 119 -11.57 19.14 18.34
N PRO A 120 -11.63 18.92 19.67
CA PRO A 120 -12.62 18.05 20.30
C PRO A 120 -14.07 18.52 20.08
N SER A 121 -14.28 19.81 19.88
CA SER A 121 -15.61 20.41 19.69
C SER A 121 -16.05 20.45 18.23
N THR A 122 -15.11 20.44 17.29
CA THR A 122 -15.38 20.38 15.85
C THR A 122 -14.42 19.40 15.17
N PRO A 123 -14.80 18.12 15.03
CA PRO A 123 -13.93 17.05 14.52
C PRO A 123 -13.34 17.33 13.12
N ASP A 124 -13.98 18.17 12.31
CA ASP A 124 -13.49 18.53 10.99
C ASP A 124 -12.39 19.61 11.00
N LYS A 125 -12.10 20.20 12.16
CA LYS A 125 -11.11 21.28 12.31
C LYS A 125 -9.83 20.78 12.96
N TRP A 126 -8.72 21.09 12.31
CA TRP A 126 -7.38 20.89 12.85
C TRP A 126 -6.83 22.23 13.34
N ILE A 127 -6.48 22.28 14.62
CA ILE A 127 -5.88 23.44 15.28
C ILE A 127 -4.36 23.29 15.20
N LYS A 128 -3.69 24.35 14.75
CA LYS A 128 -2.23 24.41 14.70
C LYS A 128 -1.67 24.76 16.08
N ASN A 129 -0.88 23.85 16.64
CA ASN A 129 -0.16 24.03 17.91
C ASN A 129 1.24 24.63 17.69
N ARG A 130 1.94 24.17 16.64
CA ARG A 130 3.31 24.58 16.30
C ARG A 130 3.50 24.63 14.80
N ASP A 131 4.47 25.42 14.35
CA ASP A 131 4.99 25.31 13.00
C ASP A 131 5.75 23.98 12.78
N PRO A 132 5.49 23.28 11.67
CA PRO A 132 6.30 22.12 11.30
C PRO A 132 7.74 22.51 11.01
N THR A 133 8.67 21.73 11.54
CA THR A 133 10.09 21.86 11.29
C THR A 133 10.47 21.27 9.93
N PRO A 134 11.56 21.74 9.30
CA PRO A 134 12.06 21.15 8.06
C PRO A 134 12.30 19.64 8.15
N TRP A 135 12.71 19.15 9.32
CA TRP A 135 12.94 17.73 9.56
C TRP A 135 11.65 16.89 9.42
N GLU A 136 10.51 17.39 9.89
CA GLU A 136 9.22 16.70 9.77
C GLU A 136 8.77 16.59 8.30
N PHE A 137 9.05 17.63 7.50
CA PHE A 137 8.86 17.56 6.04
C PHE A 137 9.75 16.50 5.41
N PHE A 138 11.05 16.48 5.72
CA PHE A 138 11.98 15.49 5.18
C PHE A 138 11.57 14.06 5.53
N MET A 139 11.13 13.80 6.77
CA MET A 139 10.69 12.46 7.18
C MET A 139 9.45 12.02 6.41
N ILE A 140 8.40 12.85 6.36
CA ILE A 140 7.12 12.46 5.75
C ILE A 140 7.23 12.39 4.22
N PHE A 141 7.94 13.31 3.58
CA PHE A 141 8.21 13.25 2.14
C PHE A 141 9.12 12.07 1.81
N GLY A 142 10.17 11.84 2.59
CA GLY A 142 11.06 10.68 2.43
C GLY A 142 10.31 9.35 2.54
N LEU A 143 9.43 9.21 3.54
CA LEU A 143 8.56 8.04 3.67
C LEU A 143 7.59 7.88 2.50
N THR A 144 7.02 8.98 2.01
CA THR A 144 6.11 8.97 0.84
C THR A 144 6.85 8.52 -0.43
N ILE A 145 8.08 9.01 -0.64
CA ILE A 145 8.94 8.59 -1.75
C ILE A 145 9.28 7.11 -1.63
N LEU A 146 9.68 6.66 -0.44
CA LEU A 146 10.03 5.26 -0.17
C LEU A 146 8.85 4.34 -0.45
N LEU A 147 7.66 4.72 0.00
CA LEU A 147 6.41 4.02 -0.29
C LEU A 147 6.17 3.93 -1.80
N GLY A 148 6.31 5.04 -2.52
CA GLY A 148 6.15 5.09 -3.98
C GLY A 148 7.11 4.17 -4.73
N ILE A 149 8.39 4.16 -4.36
CA ILE A 149 9.40 3.27 -4.96
C ILE A 149 9.08 1.81 -4.68
N GLY A 150 8.75 1.45 -3.42
CA GLY A 150 8.43 0.08 -3.04
C GLY A 150 7.20 -0.43 -3.78
N LYS A 151 6.15 0.40 -3.82
CA LYS A 151 4.88 0.12 -4.48
C LYS A 151 4.97 0.04 -6.00
N ALA A 152 5.86 0.81 -6.63
CA ALA A 152 6.04 0.81 -8.07
C ALA A 152 6.38 -0.57 -8.64
N ALA A 153 7.21 -1.35 -7.94
CA ALA A 153 7.53 -2.72 -8.36
C ALA A 153 6.26 -3.59 -8.37
N TYR A 154 5.35 -3.42 -7.40
CA TYR A 154 4.09 -4.16 -7.34
C TYR A 154 3.12 -3.76 -8.44
N ASP A 155 2.95 -2.46 -8.59
CA ASP A 155 1.98 -1.89 -9.51
C ASP A 155 2.35 -2.07 -10.97
N SER A 156 3.63 -2.28 -11.27
CA SER A 156 4.09 -2.57 -12.63
C SER A 156 4.25 -4.08 -12.89
N GLN A 157 4.85 -4.83 -11.96
CA GLN A 157 5.26 -6.21 -12.26
C GLN A 157 4.16 -7.24 -12.04
N ILE A 158 3.30 -7.08 -11.02
CA ILE A 158 2.20 -8.04 -10.80
C ILE A 158 1.20 -8.04 -11.97
N PRO A 159 0.71 -6.88 -12.46
CA PRO A 159 -0.14 -6.87 -13.64
C PRO A 159 0.54 -7.48 -14.86
N ALA A 160 1.84 -7.20 -15.07
CA ALA A 160 2.59 -7.77 -16.18
C ALA A 160 2.69 -9.31 -16.11
N ILE A 161 2.75 -9.88 -14.91
CA ILE A 161 2.79 -11.34 -14.70
C ILE A 161 1.42 -11.95 -14.97
N VAL A 162 0.35 -11.34 -14.47
CA VAL A 162 -1.03 -11.76 -14.78
C VAL A 162 -1.28 -11.68 -16.29
N TYR A 163 -0.91 -10.56 -16.92
CA TYR A 163 -1.07 -10.36 -18.36
C TYR A 163 -0.32 -11.43 -19.14
N HIS A 164 0.97 -11.62 -18.86
CA HIS A 164 1.82 -12.59 -19.55
C HIS A 164 1.32 -14.03 -19.38
N HIS A 165 0.83 -14.41 -18.21
CA HIS A 165 0.35 -15.78 -17.95
C HIS A 165 -0.93 -16.10 -18.70
N PHE A 166 -1.86 -15.16 -18.78
CA PHE A 166 -3.17 -15.39 -19.38
C PHE A 166 -3.30 -14.90 -20.84
N GLN A 167 -2.26 -14.28 -21.42
CA GLN A 167 -2.31 -13.63 -22.75
C GLN A 167 -2.87 -14.52 -23.87
N LEU A 168 -2.53 -15.81 -23.86
CA LEU A 168 -2.95 -16.78 -24.89
C LEU A 168 -4.16 -17.63 -24.48
N THR A 169 -4.81 -17.30 -23.37
CA THR A 169 -5.92 -18.09 -22.82
C THR A 169 -7.26 -17.39 -23.04
N GLU A 170 -8.35 -18.15 -23.09
CA GLU A 170 -9.72 -17.60 -23.09
C GLU A 170 -10.02 -16.76 -21.83
N TYR A 171 -9.22 -16.93 -20.78
CA TYR A 171 -9.36 -16.26 -19.50
C TYR A 171 -8.65 -14.91 -19.40
N HIS A 172 -7.97 -14.45 -20.46
CA HIS A 172 -7.21 -13.19 -20.47
C HIS A 172 -8.01 -12.00 -19.92
N VAL A 173 -9.16 -11.72 -20.55
CA VAL A 173 -10.02 -10.58 -20.20
C VAL A 173 -10.52 -10.71 -18.77
N ILE A 174 -10.90 -11.93 -18.35
CA ILE A 174 -11.40 -12.20 -16.99
C ILE A 174 -10.29 -11.95 -15.96
N ALA A 175 -9.08 -12.45 -16.19
CA ALA A 175 -7.96 -12.28 -15.26
C ALA A 175 -7.58 -10.79 -15.10
N VAL A 176 -7.53 -10.04 -16.21
CA VAL A 176 -7.19 -8.60 -16.19
C VAL A 176 -8.31 -7.78 -15.53
N CYS A 177 -9.58 -8.05 -15.82
CA CYS A 177 -10.70 -7.34 -15.19
C CYS A 177 -10.75 -7.58 -13.68
N ASN A 178 -10.47 -8.81 -13.23
CA ASN A 178 -10.52 -9.14 -11.80
C ASN A 178 -9.31 -8.63 -11.01
N TYR A 179 -8.18 -8.31 -11.65
CA TYR A 179 -7.03 -7.70 -10.98
C TYR A 179 -7.45 -6.46 -10.16
N LYS A 180 -8.22 -5.54 -10.75
CA LYS A 180 -8.73 -4.36 -10.05
C LYS A 180 -9.69 -4.74 -8.92
N GLY A 181 -10.54 -5.75 -9.13
CA GLY A 181 -11.46 -6.26 -8.11
C GLY A 181 -10.74 -6.78 -6.87
N TYR A 182 -9.70 -7.61 -7.03
CA TYR A 182 -8.91 -8.10 -5.90
C TYR A 182 -8.17 -6.99 -5.17
N ARG A 183 -7.67 -6.00 -5.90
CA ARG A 183 -7.05 -4.82 -5.31
C ARG A 183 -8.04 -4.03 -4.46
N SER A 184 -9.26 -3.80 -4.97
CA SER A 184 -10.33 -3.14 -4.21
C SER A 184 -10.72 -3.91 -2.94
N ILE A 185 -10.75 -5.25 -2.97
CA ILE A 185 -10.97 -6.07 -1.77
C ILE A 185 -9.90 -5.76 -0.71
N GLY A 186 -8.63 -5.69 -1.10
CA GLY A 186 -7.56 -5.29 -0.19
C GLY A 186 -7.78 -3.92 0.44
N SER A 187 -8.17 -2.93 -0.36
CA SER A 187 -8.48 -1.59 0.16
C SER A 187 -9.62 -1.61 1.18
N THR A 188 -10.71 -2.33 0.89
CA THR A 188 -11.85 -2.50 1.80
C THR A 188 -11.44 -3.15 3.12
N LEU A 189 -10.56 -4.17 3.08
CA LEU A 189 -10.08 -4.84 4.29
C LEU A 189 -9.36 -3.86 5.21
N VAL A 190 -8.50 -2.99 4.68
CA VAL A 190 -7.79 -1.99 5.50
C VAL A 190 -8.75 -0.97 6.09
N TYR A 191 -9.67 -0.41 5.31
CA TYR A 191 -10.65 0.53 5.87
C TYR A 191 -11.53 -0.11 6.95
N GLY A 192 -11.87 -1.40 6.80
CA GLY A 192 -12.59 -2.16 7.83
C GLY A 192 -11.75 -2.39 9.09
N ILE A 193 -10.46 -2.72 8.94
CA ILE A 193 -9.52 -2.86 10.06
C ILE A 193 -9.33 -1.52 10.78
N ASP A 194 -9.20 -0.43 10.05
CA ASP A 194 -9.04 0.91 10.61
C ASP A 194 -10.28 1.32 11.41
N LEU A 195 -11.48 1.12 10.85
CA LEU A 195 -12.74 1.38 11.54
C LEU A 195 -12.85 0.57 12.84
N TRP A 196 -12.60 -0.74 12.77
CA TRP A 196 -12.64 -1.62 13.94
C TRP A 196 -11.58 -1.26 14.99
N GLY A 197 -10.37 -0.90 14.53
CA GLY A 197 -9.24 -0.51 15.38
C GLY A 197 -9.52 0.77 16.16
N VAL A 198 -10.10 1.78 15.51
CA VAL A 198 -10.51 3.04 16.17
C VAL A 198 -11.55 2.77 17.27
N ASP A 199 -12.58 1.97 16.99
CA ASP A 199 -13.67 1.68 17.94
C ASP A 199 -13.21 0.88 19.17
N LYS A 200 -12.29 -0.07 19.00
CA LYS A 200 -11.86 -0.98 20.08
C LYS A 200 -10.61 -0.52 20.82
N ILE A 201 -9.64 0.08 20.14
CA ILE A 201 -8.37 0.51 20.74
C ILE A 201 -8.50 1.93 21.31
N GLY A 202 -9.27 2.80 20.65
CA GLY A 202 -9.59 4.14 21.16
C GLY A 202 -10.39 4.11 22.48
N ALA A 203 -11.13 3.03 22.75
CA ALA A 203 -11.83 2.83 24.02
C ALA A 203 -10.91 2.40 25.18
N ILE A 204 -9.71 1.87 24.88
CA ILE A 204 -8.78 1.31 25.88
C ILE A 204 -7.65 2.30 26.20
N TYR A 205 -7.22 3.11 25.25
CA TYR A 205 -6.17 4.12 25.45
C TYR A 205 -6.78 5.53 25.38
N SER A 206 -6.86 6.20 26.54
CA SER A 206 -7.27 7.62 26.63
C SER A 206 -6.27 8.59 25.96
N ASP A 207 -5.08 8.10 25.63
CA ASP A 207 -4.11 8.80 24.80
C ASP A 207 -4.40 8.50 23.33
N GLN A 208 -4.68 9.55 22.55
CA GLN A 208 -4.99 9.53 21.11
C GLN A 208 -3.87 8.95 20.21
N ARG A 209 -2.84 8.31 20.78
CA ARG A 209 -1.78 7.61 20.05
C ARG A 209 -2.33 6.28 19.54
N VAL A 210 -2.99 6.33 18.39
CA VAL A 210 -3.49 5.14 17.68
C VAL A 210 -2.32 4.17 17.50
N PHE A 211 -2.43 2.97 18.11
CA PHE A 211 -1.45 1.90 17.93
C PHE A 211 -1.33 1.61 16.42
N PRO A 212 -0.12 1.38 15.88
CA PRO A 212 0.11 1.20 14.44
C PRO A 212 -0.38 -0.16 13.93
N THR A 213 -1.57 -0.62 14.34
CA THR A 213 -2.15 -1.95 14.10
C THR A 213 -2.10 -2.30 12.63
N THR A 214 -2.58 -1.41 11.77
CA THR A 214 -2.64 -1.63 10.33
C THR A 214 -1.26 -1.63 9.69
N SER A 215 -0.29 -0.83 10.18
CA SER A 215 1.11 -0.95 9.74
C SER A 215 1.79 -2.25 10.16
N VAL A 216 1.51 -2.77 11.36
CA VAL A 216 2.06 -4.06 11.81
C VAL A 216 1.45 -5.20 11.00
N ILE A 217 0.13 -5.18 10.78
CA ILE A 217 -0.57 -6.14 9.93
C ILE A 217 0.00 -6.09 8.52
N LEU A 218 0.18 -4.90 7.94
CA LEU A 218 0.73 -4.72 6.61
C LEU A 218 2.19 -5.15 6.52
N LEU A 219 3.02 -4.91 7.53
CA LEU A 219 4.39 -5.41 7.59
C LEU A 219 4.41 -6.95 7.50
N VAL A 220 3.56 -7.61 8.29
CA VAL A 220 3.43 -9.07 8.28
C VAL A 220 2.89 -9.57 6.93
N ILE A 221 1.87 -8.92 6.37
CA ILE A 221 1.28 -9.28 5.07
C ILE A 221 2.27 -9.06 3.94
N VAL A 222 3.06 -7.99 3.96
CA VAL A 222 4.17 -7.77 3.03
C VAL A 222 5.13 -8.96 3.13
N VAL A 223 5.66 -9.28 4.30
CA VAL A 223 6.56 -10.43 4.45
C VAL A 223 5.93 -11.76 3.98
N ILE A 224 4.69 -12.05 4.38
CA ILE A 224 4.02 -13.33 4.07
C ILE A 224 3.56 -13.40 2.62
N ALA A 225 2.95 -12.36 2.04
CA ALA A 225 2.48 -12.36 0.67
C ALA A 225 3.62 -12.43 -0.36
N TYR A 226 4.86 -12.18 0.07
CA TYR A 226 6.05 -12.15 -0.80
C TYR A 226 6.94 -13.41 -0.66
N LEU A 227 6.72 -14.25 0.38
CA LEU A 227 7.42 -15.53 0.63
C LEU A 227 7.06 -16.70 -0.31
N PRO A 228 5.81 -16.89 -0.81
CA PRO A 228 5.41 -18.02 -1.67
C PRO A 228 6.07 -18.01 -3.06
N SER A 229 7.02 -17.11 -3.31
CA SER A 229 7.54 -16.82 -4.64
C SER A 229 8.54 -17.84 -5.21
N ARG A 230 8.74 -18.99 -4.55
CA ARG A 230 9.77 -19.97 -4.93
C ARG A 230 9.43 -20.83 -6.17
N GLY A 231 8.17 -20.93 -6.62
CA GLY A 231 7.81 -21.87 -7.69
C GLY A 231 6.88 -21.38 -8.81
N TYR A 232 6.11 -20.30 -8.63
CA TYR A 232 5.03 -19.90 -9.56
C TYR A 232 5.24 -18.58 -10.30
N TRP A 233 6.37 -17.89 -10.07
CA TRP A 233 6.72 -16.61 -10.70
C TRP A 233 7.75 -16.76 -11.84
N LEU A 234 8.10 -18.01 -12.15
CA LEU A 234 8.89 -18.44 -13.31
C LEU A 234 7.95 -19.13 -14.30
#